data_AF-A0A376ECX0-F1
#
_entry.id   AF-A0A376ECX0-F1
#
_cell.length_a   1.000
_cell.length_b   1.000
_cell.length_c   1.000
_cell.angle_alpha   90.00
_cell.angle_beta   90.00
_cell.angle_gamma   90.00
#
_symmetry.space_group_name_H-M   'P 1'
#
loop_
_entity.id
_entity.type
_entity.pdbx_description
1 polymer ?
#
loop_
_entity_poly.entity_id
_entity_poly.type
_entity_poly.pdbx_seq_one_letter_code
_entity_poly.pdbx_strand_id
1 'polypeptide(L)'
;MDRPPFNEGSVTGVSSIMAEQFENGTTNVSKEDFNKKVDYLGANLSFSSNGAFANSLSKYFPDVLSLMADAITNPKFSAEEIQNSKERALEGLKAEEKNASAIASKVSNALMYGKNTSRGEFETVESINKIQLADVQNVYKKYYAPDNAYLVIVGDVKFDQVKSLVEKAFSGWKKANTPIAPLEPSANVAKTEINIVDVPSAVQSVVSVNNLNNLKMKDPNYFAATMANYILGGGGEARLFMNLREKNGFTYGAYSSLSADKYSSDFSASASVRNEVTDKAVKEFMNELNAITTVKPEELENAKAKLKGSFIMSLEKPETIAKFALNQKVQDLPSDFYTNYLKSIDKVTAADISNAAKAYILPNQSRIFIAGKASDISEGLEKLGYPVKYFDKEANPVAKPTTQKVDAAVSVSSIADKYINAIGGKANIAKITSFVMNASMSMQGQNIDFKISKAQGGKELTTVTAMGQVVQKQVFDGKQGYSEQMGQKVEMKPEQVAEKLKNTELFEELGFAKSQDYKVAGIEKIDGEDSYVIKGKDTTYYYSVSTGLKTGETKTVKAQGQEITVPTTFSNYKDVNGVKMPFTITVNQMGMDMTMNVKSYEVNQAKDSDFK
;
A
#
# COMPACT_ATOMS: atom_id res chain seq x y z
N MET A 1 26.16 -5.41 5.35
CA MET A 1 26.44 -6.19 6.57
C MET A 1 25.93 -7.61 6.37
N ASP A 2 26.80 -8.61 6.44
CA ASP A 2 26.46 -10.03 6.45
C ASP A 2 26.36 -10.50 7.90
N ARG A 3 25.15 -10.46 8.44
CA ARG A 3 24.80 -10.97 9.75
C ARG A 3 23.34 -11.44 9.76
N PRO A 4 22.98 -12.36 10.67
CA PRO A 4 21.57 -12.61 10.96
C PRO A 4 20.84 -11.31 11.35
N PRO A 5 19.54 -11.20 11.02
CA PRO A 5 18.66 -10.24 11.67
C PRO A 5 18.73 -10.38 13.20
N PHE A 6 18.60 -9.26 13.91
CA PHE A 6 18.57 -9.25 15.38
C PHE A 6 17.34 -8.50 15.86
N ASN A 7 16.87 -8.84 17.06
CA ASN A 7 15.70 -8.24 17.67
C ASN A 7 16.08 -6.91 18.38
N GLU A 8 15.36 -5.83 18.09
CA GLU A 8 15.51 -4.50 18.70
C GLU A 8 14.67 -4.34 19.97
N GLY A 9 13.55 -5.03 20.08
CA GLY A 9 12.75 -5.14 21.29
C GLY A 9 12.07 -3.84 21.69
N SER A 10 12.35 -3.29 22.88
CA SER A 10 11.65 -2.09 23.37
C SER A 10 12.00 -0.81 22.61
N VAL A 11 12.99 -0.86 21.72
CA VAL A 11 13.48 0.28 20.92
C VAL A 11 13.40 -0.02 19.42
N THR A 12 12.49 -0.89 18.98
CA THR A 12 12.25 -1.16 17.54
C THR A 12 12.08 0.15 16.76
N GLY A 13 12.85 0.27 15.68
CA GLY A 13 13.09 1.48 14.88
C GLY A 13 14.50 2.06 15.05
N VAL A 14 15.26 1.61 16.06
CA VAL A 14 16.58 2.18 16.39
C VAL A 14 17.59 2.03 15.25
N SER A 15 17.58 0.91 14.50
CA SER A 15 18.54 0.77 13.40
C SER A 15 18.19 1.65 12.19
N SER A 16 16.90 1.89 11.94
CA SER A 16 16.44 2.83 10.90
C SER A 16 16.89 4.24 11.25
N ILE A 17 16.62 4.68 12.48
CA ILE A 17 17.05 5.98 12.98
C ILE A 17 18.58 6.12 12.95
N MET A 18 19.32 5.07 13.33
CA MET A 18 20.79 5.06 13.27
C MET A 18 21.29 5.28 11.84
N ALA A 19 20.69 4.62 10.85
CA ALA A 19 21.10 4.71 9.46
C ALA A 19 20.87 6.10 8.86
N GLU A 20 19.76 6.77 9.22
CA GLU A 20 19.48 8.15 8.79
C GLU A 20 20.59 9.12 9.21
N GLN A 21 21.30 8.83 10.32
CA GLN A 21 22.34 9.74 10.82
C GLN A 21 23.59 9.75 9.94
N PHE A 22 23.80 8.74 9.08
CA PHE A 22 24.94 8.72 8.15
C PHE A 22 24.86 9.82 7.09
N GLU A 23 23.68 10.37 6.83
CA GLU A 23 23.45 11.48 5.88
C GLU A 23 23.42 12.86 6.57
N ASN A 24 23.53 12.88 7.91
CA ASN A 24 23.53 14.11 8.72
C ASN A 24 24.94 14.72 8.89
N GLY A 25 25.86 14.38 7.98
CA GLY A 25 27.26 14.74 8.07
C GLY A 25 28.06 13.86 9.03
N THR A 26 29.30 14.25 9.26
CA THR A 26 30.28 13.47 10.03
C THR A 26 30.86 14.32 11.15
N THR A 27 31.72 13.74 11.99
CA THR A 27 32.47 14.57 12.96
C THR A 27 33.42 15.54 12.28
N ASN A 28 33.74 15.31 10.99
CA ASN A 28 34.73 16.07 10.22
C ASN A 28 34.08 17.05 9.23
N VAL A 29 32.86 16.77 8.77
CA VAL A 29 32.16 17.53 7.72
C VAL A 29 30.74 17.85 8.17
N SER A 30 30.32 19.09 8.00
CA SER A 30 28.94 19.50 8.32
C SER A 30 27.93 18.79 7.41
N LYS A 31 26.68 18.63 7.86
CA LYS A 31 25.58 18.06 7.06
C LYS A 31 25.42 18.77 5.71
N GLU A 32 25.47 20.09 5.72
CA GLU A 32 25.30 20.91 4.53
C GLU A 32 26.46 20.72 3.54
N ASP A 33 27.71 20.75 4.03
CA ASP A 33 28.88 20.56 3.16
C ASP A 33 28.97 19.13 2.63
N PHE A 34 28.60 18.14 3.44
CA PHE A 34 28.55 16.74 3.03
C PHE A 34 27.59 16.55 1.85
N ASN A 35 26.34 17.00 2.01
CA ASN A 35 25.31 16.85 0.98
C ASN A 35 25.62 17.69 -0.27
N LYS A 36 26.09 18.94 -0.10
CA LYS A 36 26.55 19.76 -1.23
C LYS A 36 27.69 19.11 -2.02
N LYS A 37 28.62 18.43 -1.33
CA LYS A 37 29.73 17.75 -1.99
C LYS A 37 29.24 16.52 -2.76
N VAL A 38 28.32 15.74 -2.19
CA VAL A 38 27.69 14.61 -2.90
C VAL A 38 27.00 15.10 -4.18
N ASP A 39 26.20 16.17 -4.08
CA ASP A 39 25.47 16.77 -5.20
C ASP A 39 26.44 17.31 -6.27
N TYR A 40 27.47 18.04 -5.86
CA TYR A 40 28.48 18.61 -6.76
C TYR A 40 29.21 17.53 -7.58
N LEU A 41 29.45 16.36 -6.97
CA LEU A 41 30.09 15.23 -7.65
C LEU A 41 29.10 14.48 -8.58
N GLY A 42 27.81 14.82 -8.55
CA GLY A 42 26.77 14.09 -9.25
C GLY A 42 26.68 12.62 -8.81
N ALA A 43 26.99 12.37 -7.53
CA ALA A 43 27.04 11.03 -6.95
C ALA A 43 25.73 10.71 -6.23
N ASN A 44 25.39 9.42 -6.14
CA ASN A 44 24.33 8.94 -5.27
C ASN A 44 24.97 8.16 -4.13
N LEU A 45 24.76 8.61 -2.89
CA LEU A 45 25.10 7.87 -1.68
C LEU A 45 23.81 7.60 -0.92
N SER A 46 23.67 6.40 -0.38
CA SER A 46 22.54 6.06 0.49
C SER A 46 22.97 5.07 1.55
N PHE A 47 22.36 5.17 2.72
CA PHE A 47 22.69 4.32 3.85
C PHE A 47 21.45 3.60 4.37
N SER A 48 21.67 2.44 4.98
CA SER A 48 20.63 1.63 5.60
C SER A 48 21.18 0.96 6.85
N SER A 49 20.30 0.42 7.68
CA SER A 49 20.68 -0.36 8.87
C SER A 49 21.57 -1.57 8.55
N ASN A 50 21.54 -2.04 7.30
CA ASN A 50 22.26 -3.23 6.84
C ASN A 50 23.37 -2.92 5.83
N GLY A 51 23.71 -1.66 5.54
CA GLY A 51 24.81 -1.33 4.64
C GLY A 51 24.77 0.07 4.05
N ALA A 52 25.59 0.31 3.04
CA ALA A 52 25.67 1.55 2.29
C ALA A 52 25.78 1.23 0.79
N PHE A 53 25.32 2.17 -0.03
CA PHE A 53 25.43 2.11 -1.48
C PHE A 53 25.97 3.45 -2.00
N ALA A 54 26.85 3.37 -3.02
CA ALA A 54 27.38 4.54 -3.70
C ALA A 54 27.46 4.30 -5.22
N ASN A 55 27.13 5.33 -6.01
CA ASN A 55 27.32 5.35 -7.45
C ASN A 55 27.89 6.71 -7.89
N SER A 56 28.85 6.72 -8.81
CA SER A 56 29.53 7.93 -9.28
C SER A 56 30.28 7.70 -10.60
N LEU A 57 30.64 8.78 -11.30
CA LEU A 57 31.61 8.72 -12.40
C LEU A 57 32.99 8.29 -11.88
N SER A 58 33.73 7.50 -12.66
CA SER A 58 35.04 6.95 -12.26
C SER A 58 36.04 7.99 -11.78
N LYS A 59 36.04 9.20 -12.37
CA LYS A 59 36.91 10.31 -11.95
C LYS A 59 36.65 10.82 -10.53
N TYR A 60 35.44 10.63 -10.01
CA TYR A 60 35.01 11.06 -8.68
C TYR A 60 34.96 9.93 -7.66
N PHE A 61 35.21 8.68 -8.10
CA PHE A 61 35.19 7.50 -7.24
C PHE A 61 36.07 7.67 -5.97
N PRO A 62 37.30 8.21 -6.03
CA PRO A 62 38.10 8.39 -4.81
C PRO A 62 37.44 9.31 -3.78
N ASP A 63 36.82 10.41 -4.22
CA ASP A 63 36.13 11.36 -3.34
C ASP A 63 34.85 10.76 -2.75
N VAL A 64 34.09 10.05 -3.57
CA VAL A 64 32.84 9.39 -3.17
C VAL A 64 33.09 8.25 -2.20
N LEU A 65 34.12 7.42 -2.45
CA LEU A 65 34.57 6.39 -1.51
C LEU A 65 34.98 7.02 -0.17
N SER A 66 35.71 8.14 -0.21
CA SER A 66 36.11 8.85 1.00
C SER A 66 34.91 9.40 1.78
N LEU A 67 33.89 9.93 1.10
CA LEU A 67 32.66 10.41 1.75
C LEU A 67 31.88 9.27 2.39
N MET A 68 31.70 8.17 1.66
CA MET A 68 31.03 6.98 2.19
C MET A 68 31.78 6.41 3.41
N ALA A 69 33.10 6.34 3.34
CA ALA A 69 33.91 5.86 4.45
C ALA A 69 33.86 6.81 5.65
N ASP A 70 33.91 8.13 5.45
CA ASP A 70 33.82 9.10 6.54
C ASP A 70 32.45 9.05 7.23
N ALA A 71 31.35 8.94 6.46
CA ALA A 71 30.01 8.75 7.02
C ALA A 71 29.92 7.49 7.88
N ILE A 72 30.46 6.37 7.39
CA ILE A 72 30.42 5.08 8.11
C ILE A 72 31.33 5.07 9.34
N THR A 73 32.53 5.65 9.25
CA THR A 73 33.57 5.50 10.28
C THR A 73 33.57 6.62 11.30
N ASN A 74 33.08 7.81 10.93
CA ASN A 74 33.02 8.99 11.78
C ASN A 74 31.60 9.60 11.83
N PRO A 75 30.53 8.79 12.05
CA PRO A 75 29.17 9.32 12.08
C PRO A 75 28.98 10.31 13.21
N LYS A 76 28.21 11.37 12.95
CA LYS A 76 27.83 12.35 13.98
C LYS A 76 26.45 12.03 14.52
N PHE A 77 26.40 11.42 15.70
CA PHE A 77 25.15 11.21 16.42
C PHE A 77 24.88 12.37 17.39
N SER A 78 23.78 13.11 17.18
CA SER A 78 23.33 14.17 18.09
C SER A 78 21.92 13.87 18.61
N ALA A 79 21.59 14.37 19.80
CA ALA A 79 20.24 14.24 20.36
C ALA A 79 19.21 14.96 19.50
N GLU A 80 19.58 16.10 18.89
CA GLU A 80 18.73 16.88 18.00
C GLU A 80 18.34 16.11 16.74
N GLU A 81 19.31 15.54 16.01
CA GLU A 81 19.00 14.83 14.76
C GLU A 81 18.25 13.51 15.01
N ILE A 82 18.53 12.84 16.13
CA ILE A 82 17.74 11.68 16.55
C ILE A 82 16.29 12.08 16.88
N GLN A 83 16.09 13.21 17.54
CA GLN A 83 14.74 13.72 17.81
C GLN A 83 14.00 14.03 16.50
N ASN A 84 14.67 14.67 15.53
CA ASN A 84 14.10 14.92 14.20
C ASN A 84 13.72 13.61 13.48
N SER A 85 14.56 12.57 13.56
CA SER A 85 14.25 11.25 13.01
C SER A 85 13.06 10.58 13.71
N LYS A 86 12.97 10.69 15.04
CA LYS A 86 11.82 10.18 15.80
C LYS A 86 10.53 10.87 15.37
N GLU A 87 10.54 12.18 15.20
CA GLU A 87 9.37 12.94 14.75
C GLU A 87 8.90 12.49 13.36
N ARG A 88 9.81 12.32 12.40
CA ARG A 88 9.48 11.78 11.07
C ARG A 88 8.91 10.36 11.15
N ALA A 89 9.50 9.48 11.97
CA ALA A 89 8.99 8.13 12.16
C ALA A 89 7.57 8.13 12.77
N LEU A 90 7.31 9.00 13.75
CA LEU A 90 5.98 9.16 14.34
C LEU A 90 4.95 9.71 13.34
N GLU A 91 5.34 10.60 12.45
CA GLU A 91 4.48 11.06 11.34
C GLU A 91 4.19 9.92 10.35
N GLY A 92 5.20 9.11 10.00
CA GLY A 92 5.05 7.91 9.19
C GLY A 92 4.04 6.93 9.78
N LEU A 93 4.17 6.62 11.08
CA LEU A 93 3.23 5.74 11.79
C LEU A 93 1.78 6.25 11.76
N LYS A 94 1.57 7.58 11.82
CA LYS A 94 0.23 8.17 11.68
C LYS A 94 -0.32 7.98 10.27
N ALA A 95 0.50 8.15 9.24
CA ALA A 95 0.10 7.94 7.85
C ALA A 95 -0.25 6.47 7.56
N GLU A 96 0.47 5.53 8.19
CA GLU A 96 0.22 4.10 8.05
C GLU A 96 -1.05 3.61 8.76
N GLU A 97 -1.54 4.34 9.77
CA GLU A 97 -2.66 3.91 10.62
C GLU A 97 -3.96 3.63 9.85
N LYS A 98 -4.15 4.30 8.70
CA LYS A 98 -5.31 4.10 7.81
C LYS A 98 -4.97 3.33 6.53
N ASN A 99 -3.72 2.92 6.34
CA ASN A 99 -3.26 2.23 5.14
C ASN A 99 -3.37 0.70 5.32
N ALA A 100 -4.37 0.09 4.66
CA ALA A 100 -4.61 -1.34 4.75
C ALA A 100 -3.40 -2.20 4.34
N SER A 101 -2.59 -1.77 3.36
CA SER A 101 -1.40 -2.49 2.92
C SER A 101 -0.27 -2.44 3.94
N ALA A 102 -0.05 -1.28 4.58
CA ALA A 102 0.95 -1.14 5.64
C ALA A 102 0.57 -1.99 6.86
N ILE A 103 -0.70 -1.91 7.29
CA ILE A 103 -1.26 -2.77 8.34
C ILE A 103 -1.08 -4.25 7.98
N ALA A 104 -1.37 -4.62 6.73
CA ALA A 104 -1.25 -6.00 6.29
C ALA A 104 0.17 -6.54 6.37
N SER A 105 1.13 -5.81 5.81
CA SER A 105 2.55 -6.19 5.86
C SER A 105 3.02 -6.36 7.31
N LYS A 106 2.73 -5.37 8.15
CA LYS A 106 3.15 -5.34 9.56
C LYS A 106 2.58 -6.50 10.37
N VAL A 107 1.24 -6.66 10.35
CA VAL A 107 0.57 -7.67 11.18
C VAL A 107 0.82 -9.08 10.63
N SER A 108 0.83 -9.28 9.30
CA SER A 108 1.12 -10.59 8.73
C SER A 108 2.52 -11.10 9.10
N ASN A 109 3.54 -10.23 9.06
CA ASN A 109 4.89 -10.58 9.52
C ASN A 109 4.93 -10.90 11.01
N ALA A 110 4.27 -10.10 11.85
CA ALA A 110 4.17 -10.36 13.29
C ALA A 110 3.52 -11.71 13.61
N LEU A 111 2.49 -12.11 12.86
CA LEU A 111 1.82 -13.39 13.02
C LEU A 111 2.60 -14.58 12.44
N MET A 112 3.38 -14.35 11.37
CA MET A 112 4.15 -15.39 10.72
C MET A 112 5.45 -15.69 11.47
N TYR A 113 6.18 -14.66 11.91
CA TYR A 113 7.47 -14.80 12.58
C TYR A 113 7.37 -14.75 14.10
N GLY A 114 6.34 -14.10 14.64
CA GLY A 114 6.17 -13.82 16.07
C GLY A 114 6.62 -12.40 16.41
N LYS A 115 5.76 -11.64 17.10
CA LYS A 115 5.96 -10.20 17.37
C LYS A 115 7.19 -9.84 18.21
N ASN A 116 7.80 -10.81 18.87
CA ASN A 116 9.01 -10.66 19.70
C ASN A 116 10.27 -11.19 18.98
N THR A 117 10.26 -11.23 17.65
CA THR A 117 11.39 -11.69 16.84
C THR A 117 11.84 -10.58 15.89
N SER A 118 13.08 -10.64 15.44
CA SER A 118 13.67 -9.66 14.51
C SER A 118 12.91 -9.49 13.19
N ARG A 119 12.06 -10.45 12.82
CA ARG A 119 11.27 -10.45 11.58
C ARG A 119 9.79 -10.13 11.82
N GLY A 120 9.32 -10.22 13.06
CA GLY A 120 7.93 -9.97 13.43
C GLY A 120 7.72 -8.74 14.33
N GLU A 121 8.78 -8.16 14.89
CA GLU A 121 8.72 -6.86 15.54
C GLU A 121 8.47 -5.75 14.51
N PHE A 122 7.89 -4.64 14.97
CA PHE A 122 7.61 -3.48 14.14
C PHE A 122 7.60 -2.21 15.00
N GLU A 123 7.76 -1.07 14.34
CA GLU A 123 7.77 0.23 15.00
C GLU A 123 6.41 0.57 15.62
N THR A 124 6.44 1.09 16.84
CA THR A 124 5.27 1.60 17.55
C THR A 124 5.57 2.99 18.07
N VAL A 125 4.52 3.78 18.36
CA VAL A 125 4.68 5.09 19.00
C VAL A 125 5.46 4.95 20.31
N GLU A 126 5.25 3.86 21.05
CA GLU A 126 5.99 3.56 22.27
C GLU A 126 7.47 3.26 22.02
N SER A 127 7.79 2.36 21.08
CA SER A 127 9.18 1.98 20.79
C SER A 127 9.99 3.15 20.27
N ILE A 128 9.43 3.94 19.36
CA ILE A 128 10.09 5.13 18.81
C ILE A 128 10.35 6.16 19.90
N ASN A 129 9.37 6.44 20.77
CA ASN A 129 9.56 7.39 21.85
C ASN A 129 10.62 6.95 22.87
N LYS A 130 10.78 5.65 23.09
CA LYS A 130 11.78 5.08 23.99
C LYS A 130 13.22 5.25 23.49
N ILE A 131 13.45 5.32 22.18
CA ILE A 131 14.80 5.42 21.59
C ILE A 131 15.57 6.62 22.17
N GLN A 132 16.76 6.34 22.70
CA GLN A 132 17.73 7.32 23.18
C GLN A 132 19.00 7.34 22.31
N LEU A 133 19.78 8.41 22.43
CA LEU A 133 21.09 8.53 21.77
C LEU A 133 22.02 7.34 22.06
N ALA A 134 22.01 6.84 23.29
CA ALA A 134 22.83 5.69 23.67
C ALA A 134 22.44 4.41 22.89
N ASP A 135 21.15 4.19 22.63
CA ASP A 135 20.68 3.01 21.88
C ASP A 135 21.19 3.05 20.44
N VAL A 136 21.08 4.20 19.78
CA VAL A 136 21.60 4.43 18.42
C VAL A 136 23.12 4.17 18.36
N GLN A 137 23.87 4.74 19.30
CA GLN A 137 25.32 4.56 19.39
C GLN A 137 25.70 3.09 19.66
N ASN A 138 24.93 2.40 20.49
CA ASN A 138 25.16 0.99 20.82
C ASN A 138 24.89 0.09 19.62
N VAL A 139 23.80 0.32 18.88
CA VAL A 139 23.47 -0.41 17.64
C VAL A 139 24.57 -0.22 16.60
N TYR A 140 25.02 1.02 16.38
CA TYR A 140 26.13 1.31 15.47
C TYR A 140 27.40 0.53 15.87
N LYS A 141 27.86 0.69 17.12
CA LYS A 141 29.09 0.03 17.62
C LYS A 141 29.02 -1.49 17.53
N LYS A 142 27.83 -2.05 17.76
CA LYS A 142 27.63 -3.50 17.86
C LYS A 142 27.50 -4.17 16.50
N TYR A 143 26.81 -3.53 15.54
CA TYR A 143 26.34 -4.19 14.33
C TYR A 143 26.88 -3.61 13.02
N TYR A 144 27.44 -2.40 13.04
CA TYR A 144 27.97 -1.71 11.86
C TYR A 144 29.51 -1.73 11.85
N ALA A 145 30.10 -2.90 11.58
CA ALA A 145 31.51 -3.16 11.82
C ALA A 145 32.18 -3.89 10.63
N PRO A 146 33.52 -3.84 10.48
CA PRO A 146 34.20 -4.42 9.32
C PRO A 146 34.23 -5.96 9.35
N ASP A 147 34.10 -6.59 10.53
CA ASP A 147 34.11 -8.04 10.71
C ASP A 147 32.82 -8.74 10.26
N ASN A 148 31.77 -7.98 9.93
CA ASN A 148 30.53 -8.48 9.31
C ASN A 148 30.17 -7.71 8.04
N ALA A 149 31.15 -7.17 7.31
CA ALA A 149 30.93 -6.36 6.11
C ALA A 149 31.57 -6.96 4.85
N TYR A 150 30.89 -6.77 3.71
CA TYR A 150 31.45 -6.94 2.38
C TYR A 150 31.37 -5.60 1.65
N LEU A 151 32.45 -5.21 0.99
CA LEU A 151 32.48 -4.09 0.06
C LEU A 151 32.69 -4.66 -1.35
N VAL A 152 31.74 -4.40 -2.25
CA VAL A 152 31.84 -4.81 -3.64
C VAL A 152 31.87 -3.56 -4.51
N ILE A 153 32.88 -3.48 -5.38
CA ILE A 153 33.13 -2.34 -6.26
C ILE A 153 33.17 -2.88 -7.68
N VAL A 154 32.34 -2.32 -8.55
CA VAL A 154 32.23 -2.68 -9.97
C VAL A 154 32.25 -1.40 -10.80
N GLY A 155 33.02 -1.40 -11.88
CA GLY A 155 33.16 -0.26 -12.78
C GLY A 155 34.51 -0.27 -13.49
N ASP A 156 34.89 0.87 -14.06
CA ASP A 156 36.22 1.08 -14.63
C ASP A 156 37.24 1.32 -13.51
N VAL A 157 37.71 0.23 -12.91
CA VAL A 157 38.61 0.25 -11.75
C VAL A 157 39.74 -0.78 -11.88
N LYS A 158 40.89 -0.46 -11.28
CA LYS A 158 42.02 -1.39 -11.13
C LYS A 158 42.11 -1.85 -9.68
N PHE A 159 42.16 -3.16 -9.47
CA PHE A 159 42.11 -3.79 -8.15
C PHE A 159 43.14 -3.19 -7.18
N ASP A 160 44.42 -3.11 -7.57
CA ASP A 160 45.48 -2.61 -6.68
C ASP A 160 45.29 -1.15 -6.27
N GLN A 161 44.79 -0.30 -7.18
CA GLN A 161 44.50 1.10 -6.90
C GLN A 161 43.32 1.25 -5.94
N VAL A 162 42.23 0.51 -6.21
CA VAL A 162 41.03 0.52 -5.35
C VAL A 162 41.35 -0.03 -3.98
N LYS A 163 42.10 -1.12 -3.89
CA LYS A 163 42.50 -1.73 -2.63
C LYS A 163 43.24 -0.71 -1.75
N SER A 164 44.21 0.00 -2.33
CA SER A 164 44.94 1.05 -1.59
C SER A 164 44.03 2.17 -1.10
N LEU A 165 43.07 2.61 -1.92
CA LEU A 165 42.09 3.63 -1.53
C LEU A 165 41.17 3.15 -0.41
N VAL A 166 40.66 1.92 -0.50
CA VAL A 166 39.77 1.30 0.49
C VAL A 166 40.51 1.12 1.82
N GLU A 167 41.72 0.56 1.80
CA GLU A 167 42.55 0.37 3.00
C GLU A 167 42.83 1.72 3.70
N LYS A 168 43.11 2.77 2.93
CA LYS A 168 43.28 4.12 3.46
C LYS A 168 41.98 4.64 4.08
N ALA A 169 40.88 4.60 3.33
CA ALA A 169 39.59 5.18 3.70
C ALA A 169 38.97 4.52 4.93
N PHE A 170 39.10 3.19 5.06
CA PHE A 170 38.51 2.41 6.16
C PHE A 170 39.52 2.01 7.24
N SER A 171 40.75 2.52 7.21
CA SER A 171 41.82 2.17 8.18
C SER A 171 41.42 2.35 9.65
N GLY A 172 40.55 3.34 9.94
CA GLY A 172 40.05 3.62 11.29
C GLY A 172 38.88 2.74 11.74
N TRP A 173 38.29 1.92 10.85
CA TRP A 173 37.10 1.15 11.17
C TRP A 173 37.44 -0.07 12.03
N LYS A 174 36.91 -0.11 13.25
CA LYS A 174 37.24 -1.13 14.25
C LYS A 174 36.24 -2.27 14.24
N LYS A 175 36.75 -3.50 14.35
CA LYS A 175 35.93 -4.71 14.56
C LYS A 175 35.12 -4.60 15.84
N ALA A 176 33.88 -5.08 15.80
CA ALA A 176 33.03 -5.15 16.99
C ALA A 176 33.23 -6.47 17.77
N ASN A 177 33.57 -7.56 17.06
CA ASN A 177 33.62 -8.94 17.58
C ASN A 177 32.33 -9.34 18.31
N THR A 178 31.19 -8.78 17.90
CA THR A 178 29.90 -9.02 18.52
C THR A 178 29.44 -10.45 18.25
N PRO A 179 29.17 -11.26 19.29
CA PRO A 179 28.42 -12.50 19.11
C PRO A 179 26.98 -12.17 18.71
N ILE A 180 26.54 -12.65 17.55
CA ILE A 180 25.17 -12.47 17.07
C ILE A 180 24.40 -13.73 17.38
N ALA A 181 23.30 -13.59 18.11
CA ALA A 181 22.44 -14.70 18.46
C ALA A 181 21.87 -15.37 17.18
N PRO A 182 21.66 -16.69 17.19
CA PRO A 182 20.86 -17.34 16.16
C PRO A 182 19.46 -16.73 16.08
N LEU A 183 18.82 -16.89 14.92
CA LEU A 183 17.44 -16.44 14.76
C LEU A 183 16.50 -17.27 15.61
N GLU A 184 15.53 -16.59 16.20
CA GLU A 184 14.44 -17.23 16.92
C GLU A 184 13.65 -18.15 15.97
N PRO A 185 13.33 -19.39 16.38
CA PRO A 185 12.59 -20.30 15.54
C PRO A 185 11.16 -19.80 15.33
N SER A 186 10.74 -19.70 14.08
CA SER A 186 9.34 -19.48 13.69
C SER A 186 8.81 -20.73 12.98
N ALA A 187 7.52 -20.99 13.13
CA ALA A 187 6.88 -22.17 12.55
C ALA A 187 5.55 -21.82 11.89
N ASN A 188 5.22 -22.59 10.86
CA ASN A 188 3.92 -22.50 10.21
C ASN A 188 2.79 -22.94 11.13
N VAL A 189 1.58 -22.50 10.81
CA VAL A 189 0.36 -22.99 11.46
C VAL A 189 0.15 -24.47 11.14
N ALA A 190 -0.33 -25.24 12.11
CA ALA A 190 -0.58 -26.67 11.92
C ALA A 190 -1.67 -26.96 10.86
N LYS A 191 -2.61 -26.03 10.70
CA LYS A 191 -3.65 -26.03 9.66
C LYS A 191 -3.87 -24.60 9.17
N THR A 192 -4.19 -24.47 7.90
CA THR A 192 -4.50 -23.16 7.30
C THR A 192 -5.65 -22.47 8.04
N GLU A 193 -5.45 -21.18 8.32
CA GLU A 193 -6.40 -20.33 9.04
C GLU A 193 -6.49 -18.94 8.40
N ILE A 194 -7.62 -18.26 8.61
CA ILE A 194 -7.85 -16.88 8.19
C ILE A 194 -7.56 -15.95 9.38
N ASN A 195 -6.74 -14.94 9.16
CA ASN A 195 -6.40 -13.91 10.14
C ASN A 195 -6.83 -12.55 9.60
N ILE A 196 -7.77 -11.89 10.29
CA ILE A 196 -8.38 -10.64 9.84
C ILE A 196 -7.95 -9.48 10.74
N VAL A 197 -7.56 -8.37 10.13
CA VAL A 197 -7.46 -7.06 10.80
C VAL A 197 -8.53 -6.14 10.23
N ASP A 198 -9.34 -5.57 11.12
CA ASP A 198 -10.39 -4.64 10.74
C ASP A 198 -9.81 -3.28 10.36
N VAL A 199 -10.09 -2.86 9.13
CA VAL A 199 -9.79 -1.52 8.62
C VAL A 199 -11.10 -0.93 8.12
N PRO A 200 -11.89 -0.26 8.97
CA PRO A 200 -13.23 0.22 8.63
C PRO A 200 -13.29 1.16 7.42
N SER A 201 -12.22 1.92 7.18
CA SER A 201 -12.11 2.84 6.04
C SER A 201 -11.68 2.17 4.74
N ALA A 202 -11.35 0.87 4.74
CA ALA A 202 -10.83 0.18 3.58
C ALA A 202 -11.97 -0.22 2.61
N VAL A 203 -11.94 0.35 1.40
CA VAL A 203 -12.83 -0.04 0.28
C VAL A 203 -12.39 -1.33 -0.42
N GLN A 204 -11.13 -1.70 -0.25
CA GLN A 204 -10.54 -2.94 -0.76
C GLN A 204 -9.91 -3.71 0.39
N SER A 205 -9.99 -5.03 0.29
CA SER A 205 -9.32 -5.95 1.20
C SER A 205 -7.98 -6.34 0.61
N VAL A 206 -6.92 -6.17 1.40
CA VAL A 206 -5.58 -6.68 1.10
C VAL A 206 -5.55 -8.13 1.56
N VAL A 207 -5.51 -9.06 0.61
CA VAL A 207 -5.47 -10.50 0.87
C VAL A 207 -4.06 -11.00 0.61
N SER A 208 -3.53 -11.80 1.52
CA SER A 208 -2.29 -12.55 1.31
C SER A 208 -2.37 -13.96 1.87
N VAL A 209 -1.73 -14.92 1.21
CA VAL A 209 -1.57 -16.30 1.67
C VAL A 209 -0.09 -16.55 1.87
N ASN A 210 0.30 -16.76 3.13
CA ASN A 210 1.71 -16.78 3.52
C ASN A 210 2.09 -18.08 4.22
N ASN A 211 3.29 -18.61 3.94
CA ASN A 211 3.93 -19.64 4.75
C ASN A 211 5.44 -19.46 4.80
N LEU A 212 6.04 -19.84 5.92
CA LEU A 212 7.49 -20.00 6.03
C LEU A 212 7.95 -21.21 5.22
N ASN A 213 9.17 -21.13 4.72
CA ASN A 213 9.86 -22.24 4.08
C ASN A 213 11.36 -22.22 4.46
N ASN A 214 12.13 -23.19 3.97
CA ASN A 214 13.55 -23.33 4.29
C ASN A 214 14.44 -23.32 3.04
N LEU A 215 13.92 -22.85 1.90
CA LEU A 215 14.64 -22.81 0.63
C LEU A 215 15.84 -21.87 0.74
N LYS A 216 17.01 -22.34 0.29
CA LYS A 216 18.23 -21.54 0.15
C LYS A 216 18.64 -21.49 -1.31
N MET A 217 19.35 -20.44 -1.69
CA MET A 217 19.86 -20.27 -3.05
C MET A 217 20.80 -21.40 -3.51
N LYS A 218 21.50 -22.04 -2.56
CA LYS A 218 22.40 -23.17 -2.83
C LYS A 218 21.69 -24.52 -2.92
N ASP A 219 20.40 -24.58 -2.61
CA ASP A 219 19.67 -25.84 -2.64
C ASP A 219 19.43 -26.31 -4.08
N PRO A 220 19.44 -27.63 -4.34
CA PRO A 220 19.19 -28.17 -5.68
C PRO A 220 17.84 -27.73 -6.28
N ASN A 221 16.85 -27.47 -5.43
CA ASN A 221 15.51 -27.07 -5.85
C ASN A 221 15.36 -25.57 -6.14
N TYR A 222 16.40 -24.74 -5.94
CA TYR A 222 16.29 -23.29 -6.07
C TYR A 222 15.72 -22.83 -7.42
N PHE A 223 16.24 -23.37 -8.54
CA PHE A 223 15.77 -22.99 -9.87
C PHE A 223 14.35 -23.49 -10.16
N ALA A 224 14.02 -24.69 -9.69
CA ALA A 224 12.68 -25.25 -9.82
C ALA A 224 11.64 -24.45 -9.02
N ALA A 225 11.99 -24.04 -7.80
CA ALA A 225 11.18 -23.18 -6.94
C ALA A 225 11.00 -21.78 -7.53
N THR A 226 12.09 -21.17 -8.04
CA THR A 226 12.04 -19.89 -8.76
C THR A 226 11.06 -19.95 -9.93
N MET A 227 11.08 -21.05 -10.69
CA MET A 227 10.19 -21.26 -11.82
C MET A 227 8.74 -21.53 -11.40
N ALA A 228 8.53 -22.27 -10.30
CA ALA A 228 7.20 -22.46 -9.70
C ALA A 228 6.56 -21.12 -9.32
N ASN A 229 7.34 -20.23 -8.68
CA ASN A 229 6.86 -18.89 -8.35
C ASN A 229 6.54 -18.06 -9.60
N TYR A 230 7.38 -18.14 -10.64
CA TYR A 230 7.12 -17.43 -11.90
C TYR A 230 5.78 -17.83 -12.52
N ILE A 231 5.53 -19.13 -12.63
CA ILE A 231 4.29 -19.69 -13.20
C ILE A 231 3.08 -19.29 -12.36
N LEU A 232 3.22 -19.31 -11.04
CA LEU A 232 2.12 -19.00 -10.12
C LEU A 232 1.75 -17.51 -10.15
N GLY A 233 2.73 -16.61 -9.99
CA GLY A 233 2.46 -15.19 -9.79
C GLY A 233 3.58 -14.23 -10.20
N GLY A 234 4.47 -14.63 -11.11
CA GLY A 234 5.64 -13.82 -11.51
C GLY A 234 5.39 -12.71 -12.53
N GLY A 235 4.16 -12.57 -13.06
CA GLY A 235 3.85 -11.61 -14.13
C GLY A 235 2.39 -11.59 -14.53
N GLY A 236 2.06 -10.79 -15.55
CA GLY A 236 0.68 -10.65 -16.06
C GLY A 236 0.15 -11.89 -16.78
N GLU A 237 1.04 -12.76 -17.22
CA GLU A 237 0.73 -14.06 -17.82
C GLU A 237 0.62 -15.20 -16.79
N ALA A 238 0.96 -14.94 -15.52
CA ALA A 238 0.99 -15.95 -14.47
C ALA A 238 -0.42 -16.33 -14.00
N ARG A 239 -0.56 -17.53 -13.42
CA ARG A 239 -1.86 -18.12 -13.07
C ARG A 239 -2.72 -17.23 -12.18
N LEU A 240 -2.14 -16.66 -11.11
CA LEU A 240 -2.86 -15.79 -10.19
C LEU A 240 -3.41 -14.55 -10.89
N PHE A 241 -2.62 -13.91 -11.74
CA PHE A 241 -3.04 -12.73 -12.48
C PHE A 241 -4.15 -13.08 -13.48
N MET A 242 -3.98 -14.14 -14.28
CA MET A 242 -4.97 -14.60 -15.24
C MET A 242 -6.30 -15.00 -14.55
N ASN A 243 -6.24 -15.64 -13.38
CA ASN A 243 -7.44 -16.06 -12.67
C ASN A 243 -8.12 -14.88 -11.95
N LEU A 244 -7.42 -14.13 -11.09
CA LEU A 244 -8.05 -13.10 -10.27
C LEU A 244 -8.36 -11.81 -11.05
N ARG A 245 -7.51 -11.41 -12.01
CA ARG A 245 -7.71 -10.18 -12.81
C ARG A 245 -8.45 -10.47 -14.11
N GLU A 246 -7.87 -11.27 -15.01
CA GLU A 246 -8.42 -11.40 -16.38
C GLU A 246 -9.76 -12.15 -16.40
N LYS A 247 -9.84 -13.28 -15.70
CA LYS A 247 -11.06 -14.11 -15.69
C LYS A 247 -12.16 -13.54 -14.81
N ASN A 248 -11.82 -13.06 -13.61
CA ASN A 248 -12.80 -12.70 -12.59
C ASN A 248 -12.94 -11.19 -12.33
N GLY A 249 -11.98 -10.36 -12.74
CA GLY A 249 -12.02 -8.92 -12.52
C GLY A 249 -12.07 -8.51 -11.04
N PHE A 250 -11.49 -9.31 -10.13
CA PHE A 250 -11.53 -9.05 -8.68
C PHE A 250 -10.50 -8.01 -8.24
N THR A 251 -9.38 -7.91 -8.96
CA THR A 251 -8.22 -7.07 -8.61
C THR A 251 -7.61 -6.43 -9.85
N TYR A 252 -6.73 -5.44 -9.64
CA TYR A 252 -5.84 -4.90 -10.67
C TYR A 252 -4.61 -5.78 -10.91
N GLY A 253 -4.23 -6.62 -9.95
CA GLY A 253 -3.11 -7.55 -10.08
C GLY A 253 -3.01 -8.49 -8.89
N ALA A 254 -2.64 -9.74 -9.17
CA ALA A 254 -2.36 -10.76 -8.17
C ALA A 254 -1.01 -11.39 -8.49
N TYR A 255 -0.17 -11.50 -7.47
CA TYR A 255 1.24 -11.89 -7.62
C TYR A 255 1.67 -12.82 -6.50
N SER A 256 2.80 -13.50 -6.71
CA SER A 256 3.45 -14.29 -5.66
C SER A 256 4.96 -14.06 -5.60
N SER A 257 5.50 -14.24 -4.41
CA SER A 257 6.91 -14.29 -4.12
C SER A 257 7.22 -15.60 -3.39
N LEU A 258 8.28 -16.27 -3.82
CA LEU A 258 8.90 -17.37 -3.10
C LEU A 258 10.35 -16.98 -2.87
N SER A 259 10.67 -16.58 -1.65
CA SER A 259 12.00 -16.13 -1.29
C SER A 259 12.91 -17.33 -0.99
N ALA A 260 14.18 -17.19 -1.38
CA ALA A 260 15.26 -18.08 -0.98
C ALA A 260 16.31 -17.22 -0.29
N ASP A 261 16.40 -17.36 1.03
CA ASP A 261 17.22 -16.53 1.89
C ASP A 261 18.02 -17.38 2.87
N LYS A 262 19.14 -16.82 3.35
CA LYS A 262 20.02 -17.48 4.32
C LYS A 262 19.35 -17.64 5.69
N TYR A 263 18.46 -16.72 6.03
CA TYR A 263 17.98 -16.46 7.37
C TYR A 263 16.47 -16.65 7.52
N SER A 264 15.66 -16.14 6.60
CA SER A 264 14.21 -16.34 6.67
C SER A 264 13.61 -16.33 5.27
N SER A 265 13.27 -17.54 4.82
CA SER A 265 12.66 -17.80 3.53
C SER A 265 11.16 -18.03 3.73
N ASP A 266 10.37 -17.51 2.81
CA ASP A 266 8.92 -17.47 2.90
C ASP A 266 8.29 -17.52 1.51
N PHE A 267 7.02 -17.87 1.51
CA PHE A 267 6.14 -17.80 0.37
C PHE A 267 5.01 -16.83 0.71
N SER A 268 4.67 -15.97 -0.25
CA SER A 268 3.53 -15.07 -0.18
C SER A 268 2.84 -14.98 -1.53
N ALA A 269 1.52 -15.11 -1.56
CA ALA A 269 0.69 -14.75 -2.70
C ALA A 269 -0.31 -13.68 -2.27
N SER A 270 -0.43 -12.58 -3.00
CA SER A 270 -1.21 -11.41 -2.55
C SER A 270 -1.93 -10.66 -3.66
N ALA A 271 -3.04 -10.02 -3.30
CA ALA A 271 -3.79 -9.08 -4.13
C ALA A 271 -4.64 -8.13 -3.26
N SER A 272 -4.90 -6.93 -3.79
CA SER A 272 -5.95 -6.05 -3.26
C SER A 272 -7.23 -6.25 -4.06
N VAL A 273 -8.32 -6.64 -3.40
CA VAL A 273 -9.60 -6.98 -4.03
C VAL A 273 -10.73 -6.14 -3.46
N ARG A 274 -11.82 -5.96 -4.21
CA ARG A 274 -13.04 -5.33 -3.65
C ARG A 274 -13.57 -6.14 -2.47
N ASN A 275 -14.10 -5.47 -1.45
CA ASN A 275 -14.59 -6.14 -0.25
C ASN A 275 -15.63 -7.23 -0.55
N GLU A 276 -16.56 -7.01 -1.49
CA GLU A 276 -17.65 -7.95 -1.78
C GLU A 276 -17.21 -9.26 -2.46
N VAL A 277 -15.95 -9.34 -2.91
CA VAL A 277 -15.40 -10.54 -3.57
C VAL A 277 -14.24 -11.17 -2.80
N THR A 278 -14.01 -10.75 -1.55
CA THR A 278 -12.87 -11.20 -0.73
C THR A 278 -12.88 -12.71 -0.49
N ASP A 279 -14.03 -13.29 -0.16
CA ASP A 279 -14.21 -14.72 0.04
C ASP A 279 -13.94 -15.52 -1.26
N LYS A 280 -14.44 -15.03 -2.39
CA LYS A 280 -14.20 -15.60 -3.72
C LYS A 280 -12.72 -15.53 -4.10
N ALA A 281 -12.06 -14.40 -3.82
CA ALA A 281 -10.64 -14.24 -4.08
C ALA A 281 -9.80 -15.21 -3.25
N VAL A 282 -10.10 -15.38 -1.96
CA VAL A 282 -9.44 -16.38 -1.10
C VAL A 282 -9.62 -17.78 -1.69
N LYS A 283 -10.83 -18.13 -2.13
CA LYS A 283 -11.07 -19.42 -2.78
C LYS A 283 -10.20 -19.61 -4.03
N GLU A 284 -10.11 -18.60 -4.91
CA GLU A 284 -9.29 -18.69 -6.12
C GLU A 284 -7.78 -18.73 -5.84
N PHE A 285 -7.28 -18.01 -4.83
CA PHE A 285 -5.90 -18.19 -4.36
C PHE A 285 -5.65 -19.64 -3.98
N MET A 286 -6.51 -20.23 -3.14
CA MET A 286 -6.34 -21.60 -2.70
C MET A 286 -6.46 -22.60 -3.86
N ASN A 287 -7.33 -22.35 -4.85
CA ASN A 287 -7.40 -23.18 -6.06
C ASN A 287 -6.06 -23.21 -6.81
N GLU A 288 -5.46 -22.04 -7.08
CA GLU A 288 -4.19 -21.95 -7.81
C GLU A 288 -3.02 -22.53 -7.02
N LEU A 289 -2.96 -22.25 -5.71
CA LEU A 289 -1.91 -22.78 -4.83
C LEU A 289 -1.97 -24.32 -4.70
N ASN A 290 -3.15 -24.93 -4.81
CA ASN A 290 -3.26 -26.39 -4.85
C ASN A 290 -2.95 -26.95 -6.25
N ALA A 291 -3.35 -26.24 -7.31
CA ALA A 291 -3.20 -26.66 -8.70
C ALA A 291 -1.78 -26.49 -9.27
N ILE A 292 -0.92 -25.66 -8.66
CA ILE A 292 0.46 -25.41 -9.14
C ILE A 292 1.34 -26.67 -9.13
N THR A 293 0.91 -27.72 -8.43
CA THR A 293 1.56 -29.04 -8.42
C THR A 293 1.49 -29.78 -9.76
N THR A 294 0.78 -29.24 -10.75
CA THR A 294 0.74 -29.72 -12.13
C THR A 294 1.16 -28.58 -13.06
N VAL A 295 2.24 -28.77 -13.81
CA VAL A 295 2.82 -27.76 -14.72
C VAL A 295 2.55 -28.13 -16.17
N LYS A 296 2.02 -27.18 -16.96
CA LYS A 296 1.77 -27.38 -18.38
C LYS A 296 3.05 -27.15 -19.21
N PRO A 297 3.20 -27.81 -20.37
CA PRO A 297 4.36 -27.60 -21.25
C PRO A 297 4.57 -26.13 -21.63
N GLU A 298 3.51 -25.40 -21.97
CA GLU A 298 3.63 -23.99 -22.35
C GLU A 298 4.08 -23.09 -21.17
N GLU A 299 3.68 -23.42 -19.94
CA GLU A 299 4.09 -22.67 -18.75
C GLU A 299 5.57 -22.87 -18.46
N LEU A 300 6.07 -24.10 -18.63
CA LEU A 300 7.49 -24.42 -18.50
C LEU A 300 8.33 -23.66 -19.53
N GLU A 301 7.90 -23.68 -20.79
CA GLU A 301 8.59 -22.99 -21.89
C GLU A 301 8.64 -21.48 -21.65
N ASN A 302 7.48 -20.88 -21.33
CA ASN A 302 7.38 -19.45 -21.04
C ASN A 302 8.23 -19.04 -19.85
N ALA A 303 8.19 -19.81 -18.75
CA ALA A 303 8.98 -19.52 -17.57
C ALA A 303 10.49 -19.61 -17.83
N LYS A 304 10.94 -20.60 -18.62
CA LYS A 304 12.34 -20.68 -19.06
C LYS A 304 12.74 -19.48 -19.90
N ALA A 305 11.96 -19.15 -20.93
CA ALA A 305 12.25 -18.03 -21.82
C ALA A 305 12.35 -16.71 -21.04
N LYS A 306 11.41 -16.49 -20.12
CA LYS A 306 11.34 -15.26 -19.31
C LYS A 306 12.47 -15.16 -18.31
N LEU A 307 12.73 -16.20 -17.51
CA LEU A 307 13.84 -16.18 -16.54
C LEU A 307 15.20 -16.01 -17.23
N LYS A 308 15.41 -16.63 -18.39
CA LYS A 308 16.64 -16.45 -19.18
C LYS A 308 16.75 -15.03 -19.73
N GLY A 309 15.67 -14.52 -20.33
CA GLY A 309 15.63 -13.15 -20.86
C GLY A 309 15.88 -12.10 -19.77
N SER A 310 15.19 -12.21 -18.64
CA SER A 310 15.37 -11.31 -17.49
C SER A 310 16.79 -11.37 -16.92
N PHE A 311 17.41 -12.56 -16.87
CA PHE A 311 18.79 -12.69 -16.45
C PHE A 311 19.74 -11.96 -17.42
N ILE A 312 19.60 -12.18 -18.74
CA ILE A 312 20.45 -11.53 -19.75
C ILE A 312 20.32 -10.01 -19.68
N MET A 313 19.08 -9.49 -19.66
CA MET A 313 18.84 -8.05 -19.54
C MET A 313 19.40 -7.46 -18.25
N SER A 314 19.37 -8.22 -17.14
CA SER A 314 19.89 -7.73 -15.87
C SER A 314 21.40 -7.48 -15.88
N LEU A 315 22.16 -8.18 -16.74
CA LEU A 315 23.61 -8.03 -16.87
C LEU A 315 24.04 -6.70 -17.49
N GLU A 316 23.12 -5.96 -18.11
CA GLU A 316 23.41 -4.62 -18.64
C GLU A 316 23.66 -3.58 -17.54
N LYS A 317 23.26 -3.89 -16.29
CA LYS A 317 23.42 -3.01 -15.13
C LYS A 317 24.65 -3.41 -14.30
N PRO A 318 25.64 -2.51 -14.09
CA PRO A 318 26.81 -2.80 -13.25
C PRO A 318 26.45 -3.25 -11.82
N GLU A 319 25.37 -2.73 -11.26
CA GLU A 319 24.88 -3.06 -9.91
C GLU A 319 24.47 -4.53 -9.79
N THR A 320 23.98 -5.13 -10.88
CA THR A 320 23.64 -6.56 -10.91
C THR A 320 24.88 -7.41 -10.70
N ILE A 321 25.99 -7.06 -11.35
CA ILE A 321 27.26 -7.80 -11.23
C ILE A 321 27.79 -7.68 -9.79
N ALA A 322 27.70 -6.50 -9.18
CA ALA A 322 28.06 -6.31 -7.77
C ALA A 322 27.21 -7.19 -6.85
N LYS A 323 25.88 -7.24 -7.08
CA LYS A 323 24.96 -8.09 -6.33
C LYS A 323 25.27 -9.58 -6.49
N PHE A 324 25.66 -10.03 -7.69
CA PHE A 324 26.05 -11.43 -7.92
C PHE A 324 27.31 -11.81 -7.16
N ALA A 325 28.35 -10.97 -7.22
CA ALA A 325 29.58 -11.17 -6.46
C ALA A 325 29.32 -11.21 -4.95
N LEU A 326 28.45 -10.31 -4.46
CA LEU A 326 28.03 -10.29 -3.06
C LEU A 326 27.28 -11.58 -2.69
N ASN A 327 26.22 -11.92 -3.44
CA ASN A 327 25.39 -13.09 -3.19
C ASN A 327 26.20 -14.38 -3.19
N GLN A 328 27.17 -14.51 -4.09
CA GLN A 328 28.05 -15.68 -4.11
C GLN A 328 28.78 -15.88 -2.79
N LYS A 329 29.18 -14.80 -2.11
CA LYS A 329 29.82 -14.86 -0.78
C LYS A 329 28.80 -15.03 0.32
N VAL A 330 27.77 -14.18 0.39
CA VAL A 330 26.86 -14.16 1.54
C VAL A 330 25.96 -15.39 1.59
N GLN A 331 25.58 -15.94 0.44
CA GLN A 331 24.74 -17.16 0.31
C GLN A 331 25.55 -18.45 0.17
N ASP A 332 26.89 -18.37 0.23
CA ASP A 332 27.77 -19.54 0.13
C ASP A 332 27.52 -20.35 -1.17
N LEU A 333 27.52 -19.64 -2.31
CA LEU A 333 27.23 -20.24 -3.61
C LEU A 333 28.52 -20.78 -4.27
N PRO A 334 28.39 -21.84 -5.09
CA PRO A 334 29.49 -22.29 -5.95
C PRO A 334 30.05 -21.17 -6.83
N SER A 335 31.36 -21.18 -7.08
CA SER A 335 32.02 -20.15 -7.89
C SER A 335 31.53 -20.07 -9.33
N ASP A 336 30.93 -21.15 -9.83
CA ASP A 336 30.38 -21.28 -11.17
C ASP A 336 28.85 -21.11 -11.20
N PHE A 337 28.20 -20.73 -10.08
CA PHE A 337 26.74 -20.60 -9.97
C PHE A 337 26.15 -19.72 -11.07
N TYR A 338 26.70 -18.51 -11.24
CA TYR A 338 26.21 -17.56 -12.25
C TYR A 338 26.65 -17.93 -13.67
N THR A 339 27.83 -18.54 -13.83
CA THR A 339 28.30 -19.06 -15.13
C THR A 339 27.42 -20.20 -15.63
N ASN A 340 26.87 -21.01 -14.72
CA ASN A 340 25.97 -22.12 -15.03
C ASN A 340 24.49 -21.76 -14.85
N TYR A 341 24.14 -20.48 -14.63
CA TYR A 341 22.76 -20.06 -14.33
C TYR A 341 21.78 -20.46 -15.44
N LEU A 342 22.09 -20.11 -16.69
CA LEU A 342 21.25 -20.44 -17.84
C LEU A 342 21.13 -21.96 -18.05
N LYS A 343 22.24 -22.71 -17.89
CA LYS A 343 22.24 -24.17 -17.96
C LYS A 343 21.38 -24.79 -16.86
N SER A 344 21.38 -24.19 -15.67
CA SER A 344 20.59 -24.66 -14.53
C SER A 344 19.11 -24.45 -14.78
N ILE A 345 18.71 -23.31 -15.37
CA ILE A 345 17.33 -23.09 -15.83
C ILE A 345 16.93 -24.11 -16.90
N ASP A 346 17.78 -24.35 -17.90
CA ASP A 346 17.47 -25.26 -19.01
C ASP A 346 17.25 -26.71 -18.54
N LYS A 347 17.96 -27.13 -17.48
CA LYS A 347 17.84 -28.46 -16.87
C LYS A 347 16.53 -28.70 -16.09
N VAL A 348 15.84 -27.64 -15.65
CA VAL A 348 14.61 -27.79 -14.85
C VAL A 348 13.52 -28.48 -15.68
N THR A 349 12.91 -29.52 -15.10
CA THR A 349 11.77 -30.23 -15.68
C THR A 349 10.46 -29.86 -14.99
N ALA A 350 9.32 -30.16 -15.62
CA ALA A 350 8.00 -29.98 -15.01
C ALA A 350 7.84 -30.75 -13.68
N ALA A 351 8.48 -31.92 -13.57
CA ALA A 351 8.47 -32.73 -12.35
C ALA A 351 9.24 -32.03 -11.21
N ASP A 352 10.41 -31.44 -11.51
CA ASP A 352 11.20 -30.68 -10.53
C ASP A 352 10.39 -29.50 -9.98
N ILE A 353 9.72 -28.75 -10.85
CA ILE A 353 8.86 -27.62 -10.47
C ILE A 353 7.72 -28.09 -9.59
N SER A 354 7.06 -29.19 -9.97
CA SER A 354 5.96 -29.76 -9.21
C SER A 354 6.40 -30.20 -7.82
N ASN A 355 7.60 -30.80 -7.69
CA ASN A 355 8.18 -31.20 -6.42
C ASN A 355 8.58 -29.98 -5.56
N ALA A 356 9.20 -28.98 -6.17
CA ALA A 356 9.56 -27.73 -5.48
C ALA A 356 8.32 -26.99 -4.99
N ALA A 357 7.27 -26.90 -5.81
CA ALA A 357 6.00 -26.29 -5.41
C ALA A 357 5.40 -27.00 -4.18
N LYS A 358 5.34 -28.34 -4.17
CA LYS A 358 4.88 -29.12 -3.01
C LYS A 358 5.73 -28.91 -1.75
N ALA A 359 7.03 -28.69 -1.91
CA ALA A 359 7.96 -28.54 -0.80
C ALA A 359 7.87 -27.16 -0.12
N TYR A 360 7.57 -26.11 -0.88
CA TYR A 360 7.72 -24.73 -0.39
C TYR A 360 6.44 -23.87 -0.43
N ILE A 361 5.44 -24.28 -1.22
CA ILE A 361 4.11 -23.63 -1.27
C ILE A 361 3.17 -24.54 -0.48
N LEU A 362 2.77 -24.13 0.72
CA LEU A 362 2.17 -25.02 1.72
C LEU A 362 0.71 -24.65 2.01
N PRO A 363 -0.24 -24.81 1.07
CA PRO A 363 -1.62 -24.33 1.21
C PRO A 363 -2.40 -24.93 2.38
N ASN A 364 -1.92 -26.01 3.00
CA ASN A 364 -2.52 -26.64 4.19
C ASN A 364 -1.91 -26.17 5.52
N GLN A 365 -0.85 -25.36 5.47
CA GLN A 365 -0.11 -24.81 6.61
C GLN A 365 0.14 -23.30 6.45
N SER A 366 -0.72 -22.61 5.69
CA SER A 366 -0.58 -21.17 5.41
C SER A 366 -1.45 -20.32 6.32
N ARG A 367 -1.03 -19.07 6.54
CA ARG A 367 -1.90 -18.03 7.08
C ARG A 367 -2.52 -17.27 5.92
N ILE A 368 -3.84 -17.27 5.82
CA ILE A 368 -4.59 -16.37 4.93
C ILE A 368 -4.81 -15.09 5.71
N PHE A 369 -3.97 -14.09 5.47
CA PHE A 369 -4.07 -12.80 6.13
C PHE A 369 -4.91 -11.82 5.31
N ILE A 370 -5.82 -11.10 5.97
CA ILE A 370 -6.71 -10.13 5.34
C ILE A 370 -6.77 -8.85 6.16
N ALA A 371 -6.36 -7.72 5.59
CA ALA A 371 -6.67 -6.39 6.12
C ALA A 371 -7.75 -5.75 5.26
N GLY A 372 -8.91 -5.49 5.86
CA GLY A 372 -10.07 -4.97 5.15
C GLY A 372 -11.20 -4.66 6.12
N LYS A 373 -12.31 -4.15 5.59
CA LYS A 373 -13.47 -3.79 6.40
C LYS A 373 -14.17 -5.06 6.89
N ALA A 374 -13.96 -5.43 8.16
CA ALA A 374 -14.37 -6.71 8.71
C ALA A 374 -15.89 -6.93 8.61
N SER A 375 -16.68 -5.87 8.72
CA SER A 375 -18.15 -5.92 8.60
C SER A 375 -18.63 -6.39 7.23
N ASP A 376 -17.88 -6.12 6.16
CA ASP A 376 -18.26 -6.50 4.79
C ASP A 376 -17.73 -7.89 4.39
N ILE A 377 -16.64 -8.36 5.02
CA ILE A 377 -15.93 -9.59 4.57
C ILE A 377 -16.12 -10.80 5.48
N SER A 378 -16.38 -10.59 6.78
CA SER A 378 -16.30 -11.66 7.78
C SER A 378 -17.24 -12.84 7.49
N GLU A 379 -18.50 -12.57 7.16
CA GLU A 379 -19.52 -13.62 6.98
C GLU A 379 -19.20 -14.52 5.78
N GLY A 380 -18.67 -13.95 4.70
CA GLY A 380 -18.23 -14.71 3.52
C GLY A 380 -17.03 -15.61 3.85
N LEU A 381 -16.05 -15.07 4.59
CA LEU A 381 -14.83 -15.79 4.97
C LEU A 381 -15.10 -16.94 5.94
N GLU A 382 -16.01 -16.76 6.90
CA GLU A 382 -16.43 -17.81 7.85
C GLU A 382 -17.07 -19.03 7.15
N LYS A 383 -17.67 -18.84 5.96
CA LYS A 383 -18.27 -19.92 5.17
C LYS A 383 -17.25 -20.75 4.39
N LEU A 384 -15.97 -20.35 4.34
CA LEU A 384 -14.92 -21.06 3.61
C LEU A 384 -14.38 -22.29 4.33
N GLY A 385 -14.77 -22.52 5.59
CA GLY A 385 -14.37 -23.71 6.36
C GLY A 385 -12.98 -23.63 7.01
N TYR A 386 -12.33 -22.46 6.98
CA TYR A 386 -11.10 -22.19 7.73
C TYR A 386 -11.42 -21.58 9.09
N PRO A 387 -10.63 -21.85 10.15
CA PRO A 387 -10.71 -21.09 11.39
C PRO A 387 -10.46 -19.61 11.12
N VAL A 388 -11.36 -18.73 11.57
CA VAL A 388 -11.23 -17.27 11.43
C VAL A 388 -10.82 -16.67 12.78
N LYS A 389 -9.75 -15.88 12.79
CA LYS A 389 -9.23 -15.16 13.96
C LYS A 389 -9.10 -13.67 13.65
N TYR A 390 -9.35 -12.83 14.64
CA TYR A 390 -9.30 -11.38 14.51
C TYR A 390 -8.16 -10.80 15.32
N PHE A 391 -7.52 -9.77 14.77
CA PHE A 391 -6.38 -9.09 15.38
C PHE A 391 -6.54 -7.57 15.27
N ASP A 392 -5.98 -6.85 16.24
CA ASP A 392 -5.81 -5.41 16.15
C ASP A 392 -4.62 -5.03 15.23
N LYS A 393 -4.38 -3.72 15.07
CA LYS A 393 -3.27 -3.18 14.26
C LYS A 393 -1.89 -3.42 14.89
N GLU A 394 -1.83 -4.02 16.07
CA GLU A 394 -0.61 -4.39 16.80
C GLU A 394 -0.45 -5.92 16.91
N ALA A 395 -1.20 -6.67 16.10
CA ALA A 395 -1.17 -8.13 16.05
C ALA A 395 -1.62 -8.84 17.36
N ASN A 396 -2.36 -8.16 18.23
CA ASN A 396 -2.95 -8.79 19.41
C ASN A 396 -4.31 -9.41 19.06
N PRO A 397 -4.64 -10.62 19.58
CA PRO A 397 -5.94 -11.22 19.37
C PRO A 397 -7.07 -10.35 19.93
N VAL A 398 -8.11 -10.16 19.13
CA VAL A 398 -9.34 -9.45 19.54
C VAL A 398 -10.57 -10.28 19.19
N ALA A 399 -11.70 -9.93 19.79
CA ALA A 399 -12.98 -10.49 19.37
C ALA A 399 -13.34 -10.01 17.96
N LYS A 400 -14.21 -10.76 17.26
CA LYS A 400 -14.81 -10.32 16.01
C LYS A 400 -15.42 -8.92 16.20
N PRO A 401 -15.07 -7.93 15.37
CA PRO A 401 -15.71 -6.62 15.41
C PRO A 401 -17.21 -6.78 15.28
N THR A 402 -17.96 -6.31 16.28
CA THR A 402 -19.42 -6.30 16.22
C THR A 402 -19.85 -5.11 15.38
N THR A 403 -20.54 -5.34 14.27
CA THR A 403 -21.36 -4.31 13.66
C THR A 403 -22.40 -3.88 14.68
N GLN A 404 -22.40 -2.59 15.05
CA GLN A 404 -23.46 -2.06 15.90
C GLN A 404 -24.78 -2.24 15.14
N LYS A 405 -25.64 -3.11 15.69
CA LYS A 405 -26.96 -3.34 15.12
C LYS A 405 -27.81 -2.10 15.35
N VAL A 406 -28.45 -1.67 14.28
CA VAL A 406 -29.42 -0.58 14.32
C VAL A 406 -30.67 -1.08 15.05
N ASP A 407 -31.23 -0.25 15.93
CA ASP A 407 -32.52 -0.55 16.57
C ASP A 407 -33.57 -0.85 15.51
N ALA A 408 -34.42 -1.86 15.75
CA ALA A 408 -35.48 -2.25 14.81
C ALA A 408 -36.45 -1.10 14.47
N ALA A 409 -36.54 -0.07 15.31
CA ALA A 409 -37.33 1.13 15.06
C ALA A 409 -36.73 2.07 13.99
N VAL A 410 -35.43 1.96 13.69
CA VAL A 410 -34.76 2.84 12.74
C VAL A 410 -34.89 2.28 11.33
N SER A 411 -35.65 3.00 10.52
CA SER A 411 -35.89 2.72 9.10
C SER A 411 -35.16 3.71 8.20
N VAL A 412 -35.04 3.38 6.91
CA VAL A 412 -34.53 4.31 5.87
C VAL A 412 -35.28 5.65 5.91
N SER A 413 -36.61 5.62 6.06
CA SER A 413 -37.43 6.84 6.19
C SER A 413 -37.05 7.65 7.42
N SER A 414 -36.87 7.00 8.58
CA SER A 414 -36.52 7.70 9.82
C SER A 414 -35.15 8.39 9.74
N ILE A 415 -34.18 7.77 9.07
CA ILE A 415 -32.84 8.34 8.86
C ILE A 415 -32.93 9.52 7.88
N ALA A 416 -33.65 9.35 6.77
CA ALA A 416 -33.86 10.42 5.79
C ALA A 416 -34.58 11.63 6.41
N ASP A 417 -35.65 11.41 7.17
CA ASP A 417 -36.38 12.47 7.88
C ASP A 417 -35.49 13.15 8.93
N LYS A 418 -34.63 12.39 9.64
CA LYS A 418 -33.66 12.95 10.59
C LYS A 418 -32.67 13.87 9.88
N TYR A 419 -32.10 13.45 8.75
CA TYR A 419 -31.20 14.28 7.95
C TYR A 419 -31.89 15.55 7.44
N ILE A 420 -33.06 15.39 6.82
CA ILE A 420 -33.88 16.49 6.31
C ILE A 420 -34.15 17.52 7.40
N ASN A 421 -34.52 17.09 8.60
CA ASN A 421 -34.73 17.97 9.75
C ASN A 421 -33.42 18.63 10.22
N ALA A 422 -32.32 17.89 10.27
CA ALA A 422 -31.01 18.38 10.71
C ALA A 422 -30.45 19.49 9.81
N ILE A 423 -30.71 19.42 8.49
CA ILE A 423 -30.25 20.43 7.55
C ILE A 423 -31.16 21.65 7.47
N GLY A 424 -32.44 21.59 7.87
CA GLY A 424 -33.31 22.77 7.81
C GLY A 424 -34.80 22.48 7.55
N GLY A 425 -35.16 21.22 7.37
CA GLY A 425 -36.53 20.75 7.21
C GLY A 425 -37.07 20.84 5.78
N LYS A 426 -38.11 20.03 5.48
CA LYS A 426 -38.73 19.92 4.14
C LYS A 426 -39.14 21.28 3.55
N ALA A 427 -39.64 22.19 4.39
CA ALA A 427 -40.12 23.50 3.96
C ALA A 427 -39.00 24.43 3.45
N ASN A 428 -37.81 24.40 4.05
CA ASN A 428 -36.68 25.23 3.59
C ASN A 428 -35.97 24.60 2.40
N ILE A 429 -35.83 23.27 2.40
CA ILE A 429 -35.29 22.51 1.27
C ILE A 429 -36.13 22.73 0.00
N ALA A 430 -37.46 22.70 0.11
CA ALA A 430 -38.35 22.90 -1.04
C ALA A 430 -38.24 24.31 -1.67
N LYS A 431 -37.71 25.30 -0.95
CA LYS A 431 -37.45 26.66 -1.49
C LYS A 431 -36.19 26.70 -2.36
N ILE A 432 -35.33 25.67 -2.29
CA ILE A 432 -34.11 25.57 -3.09
C ILE A 432 -34.45 24.86 -4.40
N THR A 433 -34.45 25.61 -5.50
CA THR A 433 -34.69 25.12 -6.86
C THR A 433 -33.39 24.95 -7.64
N SER A 434 -32.31 25.59 -7.20
CA SER A 434 -30.95 25.38 -7.70
C SER A 434 -29.89 25.86 -6.69
N PHE A 435 -28.66 25.40 -6.85
CA PHE A 435 -27.50 26.00 -6.18
C PHE A 435 -26.24 25.93 -7.04
N VAL A 436 -25.32 26.88 -6.85
CA VAL A 436 -23.97 26.88 -7.41
C VAL A 436 -22.98 26.83 -6.25
N MET A 437 -22.14 25.81 -6.24
CA MET A 437 -21.07 25.60 -5.27
C MET A 437 -19.73 26.00 -5.90
N ASN A 438 -19.05 26.97 -5.30
CA ASN A 438 -17.69 27.35 -5.68
C ASN A 438 -16.72 26.80 -4.64
N ALA A 439 -15.80 25.93 -5.03
CA ALA A 439 -14.83 25.30 -4.14
C ALA A 439 -13.41 25.36 -4.70
N SER A 440 -12.41 25.11 -3.88
CA SER A 440 -11.01 24.99 -4.30
C SER A 440 -10.28 23.90 -3.54
N MET A 441 -9.27 23.31 -4.18
CA MET A 441 -8.27 22.47 -3.52
C MET A 441 -6.86 22.81 -3.99
N SER A 442 -5.87 22.50 -3.16
CA SER A 442 -4.46 22.58 -3.53
C SER A 442 -3.92 21.18 -3.83
N MET A 443 -3.29 21.01 -4.99
CA MET A 443 -2.65 19.76 -5.40
C MET A 443 -1.24 20.06 -5.90
N GLN A 444 -0.21 19.49 -5.26
CA GLN A 444 1.21 19.71 -5.62
C GLN A 444 1.61 21.19 -5.72
N GLY A 445 1.06 22.04 -4.83
CA GLY A 445 1.31 23.49 -4.81
C GLY A 445 0.51 24.30 -5.85
N GLN A 446 -0.28 23.66 -6.70
CA GLN A 446 -1.18 24.33 -7.64
C GLN A 446 -2.61 24.39 -7.08
N ASN A 447 -3.33 25.48 -7.36
CA ASN A 447 -4.73 25.63 -6.97
C ASN A 447 -5.66 25.14 -8.10
N ILE A 448 -6.64 24.32 -7.74
CA ILE A 448 -7.67 23.82 -8.64
C ILE A 448 -9.01 24.33 -8.12
N ASP A 449 -9.74 25.07 -8.95
CA ASP A 449 -11.05 25.63 -8.61
C ASP A 449 -12.17 24.81 -9.25
N PHE A 450 -13.24 24.61 -8.48
CA PHE A 450 -14.42 23.84 -8.85
C PHE A 450 -15.63 24.75 -8.84
N LYS A 451 -16.43 24.68 -9.91
CA LYS A 451 -17.79 25.25 -9.95
C LYS A 451 -18.77 24.13 -10.25
N ILE A 452 -19.63 23.81 -9.28
CA ILE A 452 -20.64 22.76 -9.40
C ILE A 452 -22.02 23.40 -9.26
N SER A 453 -22.80 23.40 -10.33
CA SER A 453 -24.18 23.86 -10.32
C SER A 453 -25.13 22.67 -10.39
N LYS A 454 -26.17 22.66 -9.56
CA LYS A 454 -27.27 21.70 -9.65
C LYS A 454 -28.61 22.42 -9.66
N ALA A 455 -29.57 21.91 -10.42
CA ALA A 455 -30.95 22.41 -10.44
C ALA A 455 -31.96 21.24 -10.52
N GLN A 456 -33.22 21.52 -10.18
CA GLN A 456 -34.31 20.54 -10.27
C GLN A 456 -34.41 19.90 -11.67
N GLY A 457 -34.87 18.64 -11.70
CA GLY A 457 -34.95 17.87 -12.95
C GLY A 457 -33.63 17.19 -13.31
N GLY A 458 -32.71 17.04 -12.34
CA GLY A 458 -31.42 16.38 -12.52
C GLY A 458 -30.36 17.22 -13.24
N LYS A 459 -30.61 18.51 -13.50
CA LYS A 459 -29.67 19.40 -14.20
C LYS A 459 -28.38 19.59 -13.41
N GLU A 460 -27.24 19.42 -14.07
CA GLU A 460 -25.93 19.51 -13.43
C GLU A 460 -24.87 20.11 -14.37
N LEU A 461 -24.04 20.99 -13.83
CA LEU A 461 -22.84 21.53 -14.48
C LEU A 461 -21.68 21.35 -13.51
N THR A 462 -20.58 20.77 -13.96
CA THR A 462 -19.31 20.76 -13.23
C THR A 462 -18.23 21.35 -14.11
N THR A 463 -17.55 22.38 -13.63
CA THR A 463 -16.39 22.99 -14.28
C THR A 463 -15.18 22.88 -13.36
N VAL A 464 -14.08 22.37 -13.89
CA VAL A 464 -12.78 22.29 -13.23
C VAL A 464 -11.82 23.24 -13.92
N THR A 465 -11.26 24.17 -13.16
CA THR A 465 -10.30 25.16 -13.63
C THR A 465 -8.96 24.91 -12.95
N ALA A 466 -7.91 24.74 -13.76
CA ALA A 466 -6.53 24.62 -13.29
C ALA A 466 -5.68 25.67 -14.02
N MET A 467 -4.77 26.34 -13.29
CA MET A 467 -3.91 27.40 -13.85
C MET A 467 -4.69 28.52 -14.58
N GLY A 468 -5.93 28.80 -14.15
CA GLY A 468 -6.80 29.79 -14.78
C GLY A 468 -7.48 29.36 -16.08
N GLN A 469 -7.28 28.11 -16.53
CA GLN A 469 -7.94 27.56 -17.72
C GLN A 469 -8.92 26.43 -17.35
N VAL A 470 -10.04 26.35 -18.05
CA VAL A 470 -10.99 25.24 -17.90
C VAL A 470 -10.38 24.00 -18.51
N VAL A 471 -10.04 23.03 -17.67
CA VAL A 471 -9.44 21.75 -18.11
C VAL A 471 -10.49 20.66 -18.31
N GLN A 472 -11.61 20.77 -17.60
CA GLN A 472 -12.73 19.84 -17.69
C GLN A 472 -14.05 20.58 -17.47
N LYS A 473 -15.05 20.24 -18.28
CA LYS A 473 -16.43 20.70 -18.14
C LYS A 473 -17.38 19.55 -18.41
N GLN A 474 -18.34 19.32 -17.52
CA GLN A 474 -19.38 18.32 -17.70
C GLN A 474 -20.74 18.99 -17.53
N VAL A 475 -21.65 18.75 -18.47
CA VAL A 475 -22.97 19.39 -18.52
C VAL A 475 -24.03 18.33 -18.74
N PHE A 476 -25.13 18.42 -17.98
CA PHE A 476 -26.33 17.62 -18.18
C PHE A 476 -27.57 18.51 -17.99
N ASP A 477 -28.42 18.59 -19.01
CA ASP A 477 -29.56 19.51 -19.07
C ASP A 477 -30.88 18.92 -18.51
N GLY A 478 -30.80 17.70 -17.95
CA GLY A 478 -31.96 16.92 -17.52
C GLY A 478 -32.54 16.00 -18.60
N LYS A 479 -31.95 15.96 -19.80
CA LYS A 479 -32.33 15.05 -20.90
C LYS A 479 -31.10 14.47 -21.62
N GLN A 480 -30.10 15.30 -21.87
CA GLN A 480 -28.86 14.97 -22.56
C GLN A 480 -27.70 15.72 -21.90
N GLY A 481 -26.47 15.33 -22.23
CA GLY A 481 -25.31 15.96 -21.64
C GLY A 481 -24.04 15.61 -22.38
N TYR A 482 -22.97 16.33 -22.06
CA TYR A 482 -21.65 16.13 -22.63
C TYR A 482 -20.57 16.26 -21.57
N SER A 483 -19.41 15.69 -21.87
CA SER A 483 -18.16 15.95 -21.18
C SER A 483 -17.20 16.59 -22.15
N GLU A 484 -16.52 17.63 -21.73
CA GLU A 484 -15.49 18.34 -22.46
C GLU A 484 -14.19 18.29 -21.67
N GLN A 485 -13.12 17.84 -22.30
CA GLN A 485 -11.80 17.73 -21.67
C GLN A 485 -10.77 18.35 -22.61
N MET A 486 -10.02 19.33 -22.12
CA MET A 486 -9.05 20.10 -22.92
C MET A 486 -9.64 20.60 -24.27
N GLY A 487 -10.91 21.01 -24.28
CA GLY A 487 -11.64 21.48 -25.46
C GLY A 487 -12.24 20.38 -26.35
N GLN A 488 -11.98 19.10 -26.08
CA GLN A 488 -12.61 17.99 -26.80
C GLN A 488 -13.93 17.61 -26.16
N LYS A 489 -15.03 17.83 -26.88
CA LYS A 489 -16.40 17.53 -26.44
C LYS A 489 -16.84 16.13 -26.87
N VAL A 490 -17.37 15.36 -25.93
CA VAL A 490 -17.93 14.01 -26.11
C VAL A 490 -19.32 13.97 -25.51
N GLU A 491 -20.32 13.60 -26.31
CA GLU A 491 -21.70 13.43 -25.86
C GLU A 491 -21.84 12.21 -24.93
N MET A 492 -22.72 12.31 -23.93
CA MET A 492 -23.01 11.21 -23.01
C MET A 492 -23.74 10.08 -23.72
N LYS A 493 -23.39 8.84 -23.38
CA LYS A 493 -24.06 7.64 -23.91
C LYS A 493 -25.46 7.47 -23.29
N PRO A 494 -26.42 6.80 -23.96
CA PRO A 494 -27.77 6.57 -23.44
C PRO A 494 -27.80 5.94 -22.04
N GLU A 495 -26.86 5.03 -21.74
CA GLU A 495 -26.73 4.41 -20.43
C GLU A 495 -26.37 5.41 -19.33
N GLN A 496 -25.49 6.37 -19.63
CA GLN A 496 -25.06 7.42 -18.70
C GLN A 496 -26.18 8.42 -18.45
N VAL A 497 -26.96 8.75 -19.50
CA VAL A 497 -28.16 9.58 -19.38
C VAL A 497 -29.20 8.89 -18.52
N ALA A 498 -29.47 7.60 -18.76
CA ALA A 498 -30.43 6.82 -17.97
C ALA A 498 -30.01 6.75 -16.49
N GLU A 499 -28.72 6.66 -16.19
CA GLU A 499 -28.22 6.70 -14.82
C GLU A 499 -28.44 8.06 -14.16
N LYS A 500 -28.13 9.17 -14.84
CA LYS A 500 -28.37 10.54 -14.33
C LYS A 500 -29.86 10.83 -14.09
N LEU A 501 -30.76 10.19 -14.84
CA LEU A 501 -32.21 10.33 -14.68
C LEU A 501 -32.79 9.50 -13.51
N LYS A 502 -32.03 8.57 -12.91
CA LYS A 502 -32.51 7.79 -11.75
C LYS A 502 -32.72 8.65 -10.51
N ASN A 503 -32.01 9.77 -10.39
CA ASN A 503 -32.14 10.70 -9.28
C ASN A 503 -32.12 12.14 -9.77
N THR A 504 -33.31 12.74 -9.86
CA THR A 504 -33.50 14.12 -10.34
C THR A 504 -33.73 15.12 -9.21
N GLU A 505 -33.77 14.64 -7.97
CA GLU A 505 -33.95 15.45 -6.77
C GLU A 505 -32.63 16.16 -6.43
N LEU A 506 -32.71 17.42 -5.99
CA LEU A 506 -31.53 18.16 -5.51
C LEU A 506 -30.96 17.58 -4.21
N PHE A 507 -31.82 16.96 -3.42
CA PHE A 507 -31.51 16.29 -2.16
C PHE A 507 -32.00 14.86 -2.27
N GLU A 508 -31.06 13.93 -2.43
CA GLU A 508 -31.31 12.54 -2.79
C GLU A 508 -32.21 11.82 -1.76
N GLU A 509 -32.14 12.26 -0.51
CA GLU A 509 -32.91 11.72 0.61
C GLU A 509 -34.43 11.88 0.45
N LEU A 510 -34.89 12.85 -0.35
CA LEU A 510 -36.30 13.00 -0.71
C LEU A 510 -36.81 11.83 -1.57
N GLY A 511 -35.90 11.15 -2.27
CA GLY A 511 -36.19 9.99 -3.11
C GLY A 511 -36.15 8.66 -2.37
N PHE A 512 -35.53 8.57 -1.18
CA PHE A 512 -35.32 7.30 -0.49
C PHE A 512 -36.62 6.57 -0.16
N ALA A 513 -37.66 7.30 0.27
CA ALA A 513 -38.97 6.71 0.57
C ALA A 513 -39.73 6.21 -0.68
N LYS A 514 -39.31 6.63 -1.88
CA LYS A 514 -39.94 6.27 -3.16
C LYS A 514 -39.36 4.98 -3.77
N SER A 515 -38.25 4.45 -3.23
CA SER A 515 -37.59 3.25 -3.76
C SER A 515 -37.42 2.17 -2.67
N GLN A 516 -37.71 0.92 -3.04
CA GLN A 516 -37.45 -0.25 -2.18
C GLN A 516 -35.98 -0.72 -2.24
N ASP A 517 -35.14 -0.08 -3.05
CA ASP A 517 -33.75 -0.48 -3.25
C ASP A 517 -32.84 -0.09 -2.07
N TYR A 518 -33.29 0.81 -1.20
CA TYR A 518 -32.52 1.29 -0.06
C TYR A 518 -32.81 0.46 1.19
N LYS A 519 -31.74 0.00 1.86
CA LYS A 519 -31.84 -0.76 3.11
C LYS A 519 -30.87 -0.22 4.16
N VAL A 520 -31.31 -0.21 5.41
CA VAL A 520 -30.42 0.07 6.54
C VAL A 520 -29.51 -1.13 6.74
N ALA A 521 -28.20 -0.91 6.67
CA ALA A 521 -27.20 -1.97 6.78
C ALA A 521 -26.55 -2.06 8.16
N GLY A 522 -26.58 -1.00 8.95
CA GLY A 522 -25.95 -0.97 10.27
C GLY A 522 -25.56 0.44 10.73
N ILE A 523 -24.74 0.50 11.78
CA ILE A 523 -23.98 1.68 12.18
C ILE A 523 -22.50 1.42 11.90
N GLU A 524 -21.84 2.39 11.28
CA GLU A 524 -20.40 2.38 11.01
C GLU A 524 -19.77 3.70 11.44
N LYS A 525 -18.48 3.68 11.78
CA LYS A 525 -17.73 4.89 12.12
C LYS A 525 -17.18 5.55 10.86
N ILE A 526 -17.59 6.79 10.61
CA ILE A 526 -17.03 7.66 9.57
C ILE A 526 -16.32 8.82 10.28
N ASP A 527 -15.02 8.97 10.03
CA ASP A 527 -14.16 9.97 10.71
C ASP A 527 -14.29 9.98 12.25
N GLY A 528 -14.48 8.80 12.85
CA GLY A 528 -14.62 8.60 14.30
C GLY A 528 -16.06 8.70 14.82
N GLU A 529 -16.99 9.22 14.00
CA GLU A 529 -18.39 9.42 14.36
C GLU A 529 -19.28 8.25 13.91
N ASP A 530 -20.12 7.76 14.82
CA ASP A 530 -21.09 6.71 14.52
C ASP A 530 -22.13 7.23 13.50
N SER A 531 -22.30 6.51 12.40
CA SER A 531 -23.15 6.87 11.28
C SER A 531 -24.04 5.70 10.85
N TYR A 532 -25.33 5.93 10.70
CA TYR A 532 -26.25 5.00 10.06
C TYR A 532 -25.87 4.78 8.60
N VAL A 533 -25.86 3.51 8.18
CA VAL A 533 -25.52 3.09 6.82
C VAL A 533 -26.79 2.77 6.05
N ILE A 534 -27.02 3.47 4.94
CA ILE A 534 -28.07 3.14 3.97
C ILE A 534 -27.39 2.59 2.71
N LYS A 535 -27.53 1.29 2.45
CA LYS A 535 -27.04 0.66 1.22
C LYS A 535 -28.11 0.77 0.13
N GLY A 536 -27.77 1.41 -0.99
CA GLY A 536 -28.50 1.37 -2.26
C GLY A 536 -27.81 0.42 -3.24
N LYS A 537 -28.22 0.47 -4.52
CA LYS A 537 -27.68 -0.41 -5.56
C LYS A 537 -26.22 -0.10 -5.92
N ASP A 538 -25.94 1.17 -6.23
CA ASP A 538 -24.62 1.63 -6.70
C ASP A 538 -23.95 2.62 -5.72
N THR A 539 -24.67 3.04 -4.67
CA THR A 539 -24.21 4.01 -3.67
C THR A 539 -24.56 3.54 -2.27
N THR A 540 -23.62 3.68 -1.32
CA THR A 540 -23.86 3.56 0.11
C THR A 540 -23.76 4.93 0.76
N TYR A 541 -24.71 5.28 1.62
CA TYR A 541 -24.79 6.57 2.28
C TYR A 541 -24.57 6.43 3.79
N TYR A 542 -23.91 7.42 4.39
CA TYR A 542 -23.61 7.46 5.82
C TYR A 542 -24.19 8.73 6.45
N TYR A 543 -24.97 8.57 7.52
CA TYR A 543 -25.61 9.67 8.24
C TYR A 543 -25.30 9.59 9.73
N SER A 544 -24.73 10.65 10.30
CA SER A 544 -24.40 10.74 11.71
C SER A 544 -25.57 10.31 12.61
N VAL A 545 -25.30 9.37 13.52
CA VAL A 545 -26.24 8.95 14.55
C VAL A 545 -26.54 10.10 15.51
N SER A 546 -25.56 10.97 15.77
CA SER A 546 -25.67 12.06 16.73
C SER A 546 -26.44 13.27 16.15
N THR A 547 -25.97 13.80 15.02
CA THR A 547 -26.47 15.03 14.40
C THR A 547 -27.52 14.79 13.33
N GLY A 548 -27.55 13.60 12.73
CA GLY A 548 -28.37 13.31 11.54
C GLY A 548 -27.77 13.81 10.23
N LEU A 549 -26.68 14.59 10.26
CA LEU A 549 -26.02 15.10 9.05
C LEU A 549 -25.38 13.96 8.26
N LYS A 550 -25.33 14.11 6.94
CA LYS A 550 -24.62 13.16 6.07
C LYS A 550 -23.12 13.28 6.34
N THR A 551 -22.50 12.19 6.77
CA THR A 551 -21.06 12.13 7.09
C THR A 551 -20.26 11.67 5.88
N GLY A 552 -20.88 10.91 4.98
CA GLY A 552 -20.23 10.46 3.76
C GLY A 552 -21.14 9.70 2.80
N GLU A 553 -20.54 9.29 1.70
CA GLU A 553 -21.07 8.30 0.79
C GLU A 553 -19.95 7.50 0.14
N THR A 554 -20.29 6.38 -0.49
CA THR A 554 -19.39 5.56 -1.27
C THR A 554 -20.10 5.16 -2.54
N LYS A 555 -19.57 5.58 -3.69
CA LYS A 555 -20.18 5.34 -5.00
C LYS A 555 -19.35 4.36 -5.81
N THR A 556 -19.99 3.33 -6.37
CA THR A 556 -19.37 2.41 -7.31
C THR A 556 -19.59 2.93 -8.73
N VAL A 557 -18.51 3.24 -9.44
CA VAL A 557 -18.53 3.76 -10.80
C VAL A 557 -17.83 2.80 -11.76
N LYS A 558 -18.37 2.65 -12.97
CA LYS A 558 -17.73 1.90 -14.04
C LYS A 558 -16.81 2.81 -14.84
N ALA A 559 -15.51 2.58 -14.75
CA ALA A 559 -14.49 3.29 -15.52
C ALA A 559 -13.61 2.28 -16.26
N GLN A 560 -13.39 2.50 -17.57
CA GLN A 560 -12.55 1.64 -18.42
C GLN A 560 -12.88 0.13 -18.36
N GLY A 561 -14.16 -0.22 -18.18
CA GLY A 561 -14.61 -1.62 -18.09
C GLY A 561 -14.45 -2.25 -16.71
N GLN A 562 -14.06 -1.49 -15.68
CA GLN A 562 -13.92 -1.97 -14.31
C GLN A 562 -14.76 -1.14 -13.32
N GLU A 563 -15.21 -1.77 -12.24
CA GLU A 563 -15.93 -1.12 -11.15
C GLU A 563 -14.93 -0.60 -10.12
N ILE A 564 -14.96 0.72 -9.89
CA ILE A 564 -14.14 1.44 -8.91
C ILE A 564 -15.06 2.02 -7.85
N THR A 565 -14.70 1.83 -6.59
CA THR A 565 -15.42 2.37 -5.45
C THR A 565 -14.75 3.67 -5.00
N VAL A 566 -15.52 4.76 -4.93
CA VAL A 566 -15.04 6.11 -4.60
C VAL A 566 -15.71 6.60 -3.31
N PRO A 567 -14.99 6.61 -2.17
CA PRO A 567 -15.46 7.24 -0.94
C PRO A 567 -15.49 8.76 -1.04
N THR A 568 -16.48 9.37 -0.42
CA THR A 568 -16.55 10.82 -0.20
C THR A 568 -17.02 11.09 1.22
N THR A 569 -16.34 11.95 1.97
CA THR A 569 -16.77 12.42 3.29
C THR A 569 -17.19 13.88 3.24
N PHE A 570 -18.15 14.24 4.08
CA PHE A 570 -18.73 15.58 4.17
C PHE A 570 -18.61 16.09 5.60
N SER A 571 -18.10 17.32 5.77
CA SER A 571 -17.96 17.94 7.07
C SER A 571 -18.09 19.46 7.01
N ASN A 572 -17.97 20.12 8.17
CA ASN A 572 -18.04 21.58 8.29
C ASN A 572 -19.34 22.17 7.73
N TYR A 573 -20.48 21.62 8.14
CA TYR A 573 -21.78 22.08 7.68
C TYR A 573 -22.09 23.51 8.17
N LYS A 574 -22.49 24.40 7.26
CA LYS A 574 -22.91 25.78 7.58
C LYS A 574 -24.27 26.10 6.97
N ASP A 575 -24.99 27.00 7.62
CA ASP A 575 -26.29 27.47 7.11
C ASP A 575 -26.11 28.27 5.81
N VAL A 576 -26.89 27.91 4.80
CA VAL A 576 -27.00 28.61 3.53
C VAL A 576 -28.49 28.74 3.22
N ASN A 577 -29.02 29.95 3.40
CA ASN A 577 -30.45 30.26 3.19
C ASN A 577 -31.41 29.33 3.98
N GLY A 578 -31.06 29.01 5.24
CA GLY A 578 -31.88 28.15 6.09
C GLY A 578 -31.76 26.65 5.79
N VAL A 579 -30.77 26.24 4.97
CA VAL A 579 -30.39 24.85 4.74
C VAL A 579 -28.89 24.68 4.98
N LYS A 580 -28.50 23.71 5.82
CA LYS A 580 -27.10 23.41 6.09
C LYS A 580 -26.47 22.65 4.92
N MET A 581 -25.35 23.15 4.43
CA MET A 581 -24.57 22.57 3.33
C MET A 581 -23.12 22.32 3.80
N PRO A 582 -22.44 21.26 3.32
CA PRO A 582 -21.08 20.93 3.74
C PRO A 582 -20.05 21.92 3.16
N PHE A 583 -19.15 22.47 3.97
CA PHE A 583 -18.08 23.34 3.46
C PHE A 583 -16.74 22.64 3.25
N THR A 584 -16.64 21.37 3.66
CA THR A 584 -15.47 20.53 3.44
C THR A 584 -15.92 19.20 2.87
N ILE A 585 -15.40 18.85 1.70
CA ILE A 585 -15.73 17.62 0.97
C ILE A 585 -14.43 16.91 0.63
N THR A 586 -14.21 15.71 1.14
CA THR A 586 -13.00 14.93 0.86
C THR A 586 -13.36 13.73 0.02
N VAL A 587 -12.80 13.66 -1.18
CA VAL A 587 -12.98 12.53 -2.10
C VAL A 587 -11.71 11.68 -2.04
N ASN A 588 -11.83 10.41 -1.68
CA ASN A 588 -10.71 9.47 -1.77
C ASN A 588 -10.71 8.82 -3.15
N GLN A 589 -9.65 9.06 -3.92
CA GLN A 589 -9.48 8.45 -5.24
C GLN A 589 -8.12 7.77 -5.32
N MET A 590 -8.11 6.47 -5.62
CA MET A 590 -6.90 5.65 -5.73
C MET A 590 -5.99 5.72 -4.47
N GLY A 591 -6.58 5.89 -3.28
CA GLY A 591 -5.84 5.98 -2.02
C GLY A 591 -5.31 7.38 -1.68
N MET A 592 -5.60 8.40 -2.49
CA MET A 592 -5.29 9.80 -2.17
C MET A 592 -6.55 10.57 -1.77
N ASP A 593 -6.48 11.32 -0.67
CA ASP A 593 -7.54 12.21 -0.23
C ASP A 593 -7.45 13.56 -0.96
N MET A 594 -8.47 13.89 -1.74
CA MET A 594 -8.65 15.20 -2.37
C MET A 594 -9.66 16.01 -1.56
N THR A 595 -9.17 16.96 -0.76
CA THR A 595 -10.02 17.80 0.09
C THR A 595 -10.38 19.11 -0.62
N MET A 596 -11.66 19.26 -0.95
CA MET A 596 -12.25 20.48 -1.47
C MET A 596 -12.77 21.35 -0.33
N ASN A 597 -12.33 22.61 -0.31
CA ASN A 597 -12.86 23.63 0.59
C ASN A 597 -13.85 24.51 -0.18
N VAL A 598 -15.11 24.51 0.24
CA VAL A 598 -16.16 25.32 -0.37
C VAL A 598 -15.98 26.78 0.06
N LYS A 599 -15.92 27.68 -0.90
CA LYS A 599 -15.84 29.13 -0.69
C LYS A 599 -17.25 29.74 -0.53
N SER A 600 -18.19 29.32 -1.37
CA SER A 600 -19.57 29.84 -1.35
C SER A 600 -20.58 28.86 -1.95
N TYR A 601 -21.83 29.06 -1.54
CA TYR A 601 -23.03 28.52 -2.18
C TYR A 601 -23.92 29.67 -2.62
N GLU A 602 -24.31 29.69 -3.89
CA GLU A 602 -25.27 30.64 -4.46
C GLU A 602 -26.58 29.90 -4.75
N VAL A 603 -27.60 30.15 -3.94
CA VAL A 603 -28.89 29.45 -4.00
C VAL A 603 -29.86 30.17 -4.94
N ASN A 604 -30.58 29.41 -5.76
CA ASN A 604 -31.60 29.88 -6.72
C ASN A 604 -31.10 30.86 -7.78
N GLN A 605 -29.80 30.82 -8.10
CA GLN A 605 -29.18 31.71 -9.10
C GLN A 605 -28.84 31.01 -10.43
N ALA A 606 -28.82 29.68 -10.47
CA ALA A 606 -28.55 28.95 -11.71
C ALA A 606 -29.72 29.10 -12.68
N LYS A 607 -29.40 29.41 -13.95
CA LYS A 607 -30.36 29.56 -15.05
C LYS A 607 -30.33 28.32 -15.93
N ASP A 608 -31.44 28.05 -16.62
CA ASP A 608 -31.52 26.95 -17.58
C ASP A 608 -30.49 27.04 -18.72
N SER A 609 -30.03 28.25 -19.05
CA SER A 609 -28.94 28.48 -20.01
C SER A 609 -27.59 27.94 -19.54
N ASP A 610 -27.38 27.81 -18.24
CA ASP A 610 -26.10 27.41 -17.66
C ASP A 610 -25.83 25.92 -17.86
N PHE A 611 -26.87 25.14 -18.16
CA PHE A 611 -26.82 23.69 -18.35
C PHE A 611 -26.87 23.28 -19.83
N LYS A 612 -26.54 24.18 -20.76
CA LYS A 612 -26.56 23.91 -22.21
C LYS A 612 -25.17 23.71 -22.85
#